data_AF-A0A7U9N359-F1
#
_entry.id   AF-A0A7U9N359-F1
#
_cell.length_a   1.000
_cell.length_b   1.000
_cell.length_c   1.000
_cell.angle_alpha   90.00
_cell.angle_beta   90.00
_cell.angle_gamma   90.00
#
_symmetry.space_group_name_H-M   'P 1'
#
loop_
_entity.id
_entity.type
_entity.pdbx_description
1 polymer ?
#
loop_
_entity_poly.entity_id
_entity_poly.type
_entity_poly.pdbx_seq_one_letter_code
_entity_poly.pdbx_strand_id
1 'polypeptide(L)'
;MENIYIEGIQGMGKSTLLSEIARRRPEYRVCREGDYSPVDLAWCAWMDGEQYASVLERYAPLRREIEEEACREGERYIVAYTKILTDIPGFHKDLEQYEIYNGRKTPEELERTIFSRYRRFRESGYLFECAFLQNIVEELMLFQQMSNEDILSFYQRLYALIPREHFRLLYLNNDKMEENIGIIREERSDHQGNQFIQQ
;
A
#
# COMPACT_ATOMS: atom_id res chain seq x y z
N MET A 1 -18.78 -13.54 -3.02
CA MET A 1 -17.57 -13.44 -3.89
C MET A 1 -16.36 -13.60 -2.99
N GLU A 2 -15.18 -13.91 -3.53
CA GLU A 2 -13.95 -13.90 -2.73
C GLU A 2 -13.29 -12.52 -2.81
N ASN A 3 -12.39 -12.22 -1.88
CA ASN A 3 -11.40 -11.17 -1.99
C ASN A 3 -10.11 -11.79 -2.56
N ILE A 4 -9.60 -11.21 -3.64
CA ILE A 4 -8.43 -11.69 -4.34
C ILE A 4 -7.28 -10.71 -4.08
N TYR A 5 -6.19 -11.23 -3.53
CA TYR A 5 -4.95 -10.51 -3.28
C TYR A 5 -3.95 -10.90 -4.35
N ILE A 6 -3.48 -9.93 -5.12
CA ILE A 6 -2.51 -10.11 -6.20
C ILE A 6 -1.17 -9.60 -5.69
N GLU A 7 -0.27 -10.54 -5.45
CA GLU A 7 1.03 -10.32 -4.82
C GLU A 7 2.16 -10.78 -5.74
N GLY A 8 3.40 -10.39 -5.44
CA GLY A 8 4.58 -10.77 -6.21
C GLY A 8 5.60 -9.63 -6.22
N ILE A 9 6.81 -9.91 -6.66
CA ILE A 9 7.87 -8.89 -6.74
C ILE A 9 7.46 -7.78 -7.72
N GLN A 10 8.02 -6.59 -7.55
CA GLN A 10 7.85 -5.49 -8.50
C GLN A 10 8.22 -5.93 -9.94
N GLY A 11 7.57 -5.35 -10.95
CA GLY A 11 7.79 -5.72 -12.36
C GLY A 11 7.17 -7.05 -12.81
N MET A 12 6.57 -7.86 -11.91
CA MET A 12 5.99 -9.17 -12.27
C MET A 12 4.65 -9.12 -13.02
N GLY A 13 4.13 -7.93 -13.34
CA GLY A 13 2.86 -7.79 -14.07
C GLY A 13 1.60 -7.90 -13.21
N LYS A 14 1.69 -7.62 -11.89
CA LYS A 14 0.54 -7.61 -10.96
C LYS A 14 -0.58 -6.70 -11.45
N SER A 15 -0.25 -5.46 -11.82
CA SER A 15 -1.21 -4.47 -12.30
C SER A 15 -1.88 -4.91 -13.61
N THR A 16 -1.14 -5.62 -14.46
CA THR A 16 -1.67 -6.21 -15.71
C THR A 16 -2.68 -7.32 -15.41
N LEU A 17 -2.35 -8.25 -14.51
CA LEU A 17 -3.27 -9.31 -14.10
C LEU A 17 -4.52 -8.72 -13.43
N LEU A 18 -4.35 -7.77 -12.52
CA LEU A 18 -5.45 -7.08 -11.85
C LEU A 18 -6.38 -6.42 -12.86
N SER A 19 -5.82 -5.71 -13.84
CA SER A 19 -6.60 -5.01 -14.87
C SER A 19 -7.36 -6.00 -15.76
N GLU A 20 -6.75 -7.12 -16.11
CA GLU A 20 -7.42 -8.14 -16.92
C GLU A 20 -8.55 -8.84 -16.17
N ILE A 21 -8.37 -9.12 -14.86
CA ILE A 21 -9.44 -9.67 -14.02
C ILE A 21 -10.58 -8.65 -13.91
N ALA A 22 -10.28 -7.39 -13.55
CA ALA A 22 -11.27 -6.33 -13.40
C ALA A 22 -12.07 -6.11 -14.70
N ARG A 23 -11.41 -6.16 -15.86
CA ARG A 23 -12.06 -6.05 -17.17
C ARG A 23 -13.03 -7.20 -17.44
N ARG A 24 -12.68 -8.43 -17.06
CA ARG A 24 -13.53 -9.62 -17.24
C ARG A 24 -14.59 -9.77 -16.15
N ARG A 25 -14.38 -9.16 -15.00
CA ARG A 25 -15.18 -9.28 -13.78
C ARG A 25 -15.42 -7.90 -13.15
N PRO A 26 -16.21 -7.03 -13.81
CA PRO A 26 -16.44 -5.66 -13.37
C PRO A 26 -17.21 -5.56 -12.04
N GLU A 27 -17.76 -6.66 -11.54
CA GLU A 27 -18.40 -6.75 -10.22
C GLU A 27 -17.41 -6.59 -9.06
N TYR A 28 -16.11 -6.73 -9.31
CA TYR A 28 -15.08 -6.53 -8.30
C TYR A 28 -14.77 -5.06 -8.04
N ARG A 29 -14.59 -4.73 -6.76
CA ARG A 29 -14.03 -3.43 -6.33
C ARG A 29 -12.52 -3.51 -6.37
N VAL A 30 -11.89 -2.62 -7.12
CA VAL A 30 -10.44 -2.60 -7.31
C VAL A 30 -9.79 -1.67 -6.30
N CYS A 31 -8.73 -2.15 -5.65
CA CYS A 31 -7.82 -1.37 -4.81
C CYS A 31 -6.40 -1.56 -5.36
N ARG A 32 -5.88 -0.56 -6.07
CA ARG A 32 -4.51 -0.56 -6.57
C ARG A 32 -3.55 -0.10 -5.48
N GLU A 33 -2.26 -0.34 -5.71
CA GLU A 33 -1.21 0.23 -4.87
C GLU A 33 -1.33 1.77 -4.87
N GLY A 34 -1.38 2.36 -3.67
CA GLY A 34 -1.61 3.80 -3.46
C GLY A 34 -3.05 4.29 -3.56
N ASP A 35 -4.02 3.42 -3.86
CA ASP A 35 -5.41 3.73 -3.57
C ASP A 35 -5.69 3.62 -2.06
N TYR A 36 -6.72 4.32 -1.60
CA TYR A 36 -7.35 3.95 -0.35
C TYR A 36 -7.82 2.48 -0.40
N SER A 37 -7.30 1.67 0.52
CA SER A 37 -7.67 0.27 0.67
C SER A 37 -8.21 0.01 2.08
N PRO A 38 -9.33 -0.73 2.26
CA PRO A 38 -9.86 -1.06 3.58
C PRO A 38 -8.93 -1.94 4.42
N VAL A 39 -7.91 -2.56 3.82
CA VAL A 39 -7.00 -3.52 4.50
C VAL A 39 -5.54 -3.07 4.53
N ASP A 40 -5.13 -2.16 3.63
CA ASP A 40 -3.75 -1.66 3.52
C ASP A 40 -3.71 -0.14 3.35
N LEU A 41 -2.59 0.48 3.69
CA LEU A 41 -2.38 1.95 3.63
C LEU A 41 -1.04 2.32 3.01
N ALA A 42 -0.45 1.46 2.18
CA ALA A 42 0.77 1.83 1.47
C ALA A 42 0.51 3.04 0.57
N TRP A 43 1.44 3.99 0.58
CA TRP A 43 1.36 5.23 -0.18
C TRP A 43 0.17 6.13 0.18
N CYS A 44 -0.33 5.98 1.42
CA CYS A 44 -1.40 6.80 1.98
C CYS A 44 -0.92 7.49 3.27
N ALA A 45 -1.20 8.79 3.37
CA ALA A 45 -0.96 9.54 4.60
C ALA A 45 -2.02 9.18 5.64
N TRP A 46 -1.60 8.88 6.87
CA TRP A 46 -2.46 8.51 7.99
C TRP A 46 -2.38 9.54 9.12
N MET A 47 -3.28 10.51 9.08
CA MET A 47 -3.25 11.72 9.92
C MET A 47 -4.34 11.73 10.98
N ASP A 48 -4.10 12.42 12.10
CA ASP A 48 -5.19 12.91 12.95
C ASP A 48 -5.81 14.20 12.39
N GLY A 49 -6.82 14.73 13.08
CA GLY A 49 -7.53 15.95 12.66
C GLY A 49 -6.68 17.22 12.66
N GLU A 50 -5.71 17.35 13.57
CA GLU A 50 -4.84 18.53 13.63
C GLU A 50 -3.83 18.51 12.49
N GLN A 51 -3.22 17.35 12.25
CA GLN A 51 -2.31 17.11 11.13
C GLN A 51 -3.02 17.36 9.79
N TYR A 52 -4.23 16.80 9.62
CA TYR A 52 -5.01 16.98 8.39
C TYR A 52 -5.38 18.45 8.17
N ALA A 53 -5.86 19.15 9.20
CA ALA A 53 -6.18 20.58 9.10
C ALA A 53 -4.95 21.42 8.72
N SER A 54 -3.80 21.15 9.33
CA SER A 54 -2.52 21.80 9.02
C SER A 54 -2.11 21.58 7.56
N VAL A 55 -2.26 20.35 7.05
CA VAL A 55 -1.99 20.04 5.63
C VAL A 55 -2.94 20.83 4.71
N LEU A 56 -4.23 20.89 5.02
CA LEU A 56 -5.20 21.65 4.21
C LEU A 56 -4.97 23.17 4.23
N GLU A 57 -4.39 23.71 5.30
CA GLU A 57 -3.98 25.11 5.36
C GLU A 57 -2.70 25.36 4.56
N ARG A 58 -1.68 24.50 4.77
CA ARG A 58 -0.39 24.62 4.11
C ARG A 58 -0.49 24.45 2.59
N TYR A 59 -1.32 23.51 2.15
CA TYR A 59 -1.58 23.23 0.73
C TYR A 59 -2.99 23.68 0.34
N ALA A 60 -3.39 24.88 0.78
CA ALA A 60 -4.69 25.46 0.42
C ALA A 60 -5.03 25.42 -1.09
N PRO A 61 -4.07 25.60 -2.02
CA PRO A 61 -4.36 25.44 -3.46
C PRO A 61 -4.79 24.03 -3.87
N LEU A 62 -4.44 22.99 -3.12
CA LEU A 62 -4.80 21.58 -3.35
C LEU A 62 -5.90 21.09 -2.41
N ARG A 63 -6.54 21.99 -1.66
CA ARG A 63 -7.53 21.62 -0.64
C ARG A 63 -8.59 20.68 -1.21
N ARG A 64 -9.11 21.01 -2.40
CA ARG A 64 -10.19 20.24 -3.02
C ARG A 64 -9.73 18.83 -3.37
N GLU A 65 -8.56 18.70 -3.97
CA GLU A 65 -7.95 17.43 -4.38
C GLU A 65 -7.63 16.57 -3.15
N ILE A 66 -7.11 17.18 -2.07
CA ILE A 66 -6.86 16.51 -0.80
C ILE A 66 -8.16 16.04 -0.16
N GLU A 67 -9.22 16.84 -0.19
CA GLU A 67 -10.54 16.47 0.31
C GLU A 67 -11.19 15.36 -0.54
N GLU A 68 -11.02 15.37 -1.86
CA GLU A 68 -11.53 14.35 -2.79
C GLU A 68 -10.84 12.99 -2.61
N GLU A 69 -9.54 12.95 -2.33
CA GLU A 69 -8.77 11.72 -2.08
C GLU A 69 -8.69 11.35 -0.58
N ALA A 70 -9.41 12.07 0.30
CA ALA A 70 -9.47 11.76 1.73
C ALA A 70 -10.61 10.80 2.08
N CYS A 71 -10.28 9.78 2.87
CA CYS A 71 -11.26 8.95 3.57
C CYS A 71 -11.13 9.15 5.09
N ARG A 72 -12.27 9.36 5.76
CA ARG A 72 -12.30 9.48 7.22
C ARG A 72 -12.60 8.13 7.86
N GLU A 73 -11.70 7.68 8.72
CA GLU A 73 -11.87 6.49 9.55
C GLU A 73 -11.80 6.84 11.05
N GLY A 74 -12.97 7.06 11.65
CA GLY A 74 -13.05 7.50 13.04
C GLY A 74 -12.41 8.88 13.22
N GLU A 75 -11.32 8.93 13.98
CA GLU A 75 -10.53 10.15 14.24
C GLU A 75 -9.39 10.36 13.24
N ARG A 76 -9.18 9.42 12.31
CA ARG A 76 -8.10 9.47 11.34
C ARG A 76 -8.59 9.92 9.96
N TYR A 77 -7.73 10.66 9.28
CA TYR A 77 -7.87 11.03 7.88
C TYR A 77 -6.81 10.29 7.08
N ILE A 78 -7.27 9.49 6.12
CA ILE A 78 -6.42 8.74 5.21
C ILE A 78 -6.46 9.43 3.86
N VAL A 79 -5.33 9.87 3.34
CA VAL A 79 -5.27 10.56 2.06
C VAL A 79 -4.42 9.75 1.09
N ALA A 80 -5.00 9.34 -0.03
CA ALA A 80 -4.31 8.70 -1.15
C ALA A 80 -3.53 9.75 -1.96
N TYR A 81 -2.57 10.40 -1.30
CA TYR A 81 -1.94 11.63 -1.78
C TYR A 81 -1.12 11.44 -3.06
N THR A 82 -0.67 10.22 -3.36
CA THR A 82 0.04 9.87 -4.60
C THR A 82 -0.85 9.97 -5.84
N LYS A 83 -2.18 10.00 -5.68
CA LYS A 83 -3.14 10.22 -6.77
C LYS A 83 -3.32 11.68 -7.14
N ILE A 84 -2.85 12.59 -6.28
CA ILE A 84 -2.95 14.03 -6.51
C ILE A 84 -1.74 14.44 -7.36
N LEU A 85 -2.00 14.71 -8.64
CA LEU A 85 -1.00 15.24 -9.57
C LEU A 85 -0.85 16.74 -9.35
N THR A 86 0.35 17.17 -8.97
CA THR A 86 0.61 18.56 -8.65
C THR A 86 2.08 18.90 -8.83
N ASP A 87 2.33 20.16 -9.18
CA ASP A 87 3.67 20.73 -9.33
C ASP A 87 4.10 21.49 -8.07
N ILE A 88 3.27 21.51 -7.02
CA ILE A 88 3.57 22.22 -5.77
C ILE A 88 4.74 21.54 -5.06
N PRO A 89 5.89 22.23 -4.90
CA PRO A 89 7.07 21.61 -4.35
C PRO A 89 6.87 21.09 -2.93
N GLY A 90 7.37 19.88 -2.68
CA GLY A 90 7.37 19.26 -1.37
C GLY A 90 6.03 18.68 -0.92
N PHE A 91 4.96 18.74 -1.72
CA PHE A 91 3.66 18.16 -1.35
C PHE A 91 3.78 16.66 -1.04
N HIS A 92 4.25 15.84 -1.99
CA HIS A 92 4.33 14.39 -1.82
C HIS A 92 5.28 14.01 -0.68
N LYS A 93 6.47 14.62 -0.65
CA LYS A 93 7.46 14.40 0.41
C LYS A 93 6.94 14.74 1.81
N ASP A 94 6.17 15.81 1.94
CA ASP A 94 5.64 16.20 3.25
C ASP A 94 4.47 15.31 3.66
N LEU A 95 3.69 14.76 2.73
CA LEU A 95 2.63 13.80 3.07
C LEU A 95 3.18 12.41 3.43
N GLU A 96 4.29 12.01 2.82
CA GLU A 96 5.00 10.74 3.09
C GLU A 96 5.34 10.58 4.58
N GLN A 97 5.61 11.67 5.30
CA GLN A 97 5.95 11.60 6.73
C GLN A 97 4.80 11.06 7.60
N TYR A 98 3.56 11.10 7.09
CA TYR A 98 2.37 10.63 7.79
C TYR A 98 2.01 9.17 7.45
N GLU A 99 2.79 8.49 6.61
CA GLU A 99 2.56 7.08 6.31
C GLU A 99 2.71 6.17 7.55
N ILE A 100 2.17 4.95 7.43
CA ILE A 100 2.40 3.90 8.44
C ILE A 100 3.57 2.98 8.10
N TYR A 101 4.01 2.99 6.84
CA TYR A 101 5.14 2.24 6.30
C TYR A 101 6.40 3.11 6.28
N ASN A 102 7.50 2.59 5.75
CA ASN A 102 8.80 3.25 5.64
C ASN A 102 9.45 3.58 7.00
N GLY A 103 9.28 2.69 7.99
CA GLY A 103 9.85 2.85 9.33
C GLY A 103 9.26 4.01 10.14
N ARG A 104 8.08 4.51 9.75
CA ARG A 104 7.40 5.65 10.40
C ARG A 104 6.69 5.27 11.71
N LYS A 105 6.51 3.97 11.96
CA LYS A 105 5.82 3.41 13.13
C LYS A 105 6.70 2.39 13.83
N THR A 106 6.50 2.24 15.13
CA THR A 106 7.10 1.12 15.88
C THR A 106 6.46 -0.20 15.42
N PRO A 107 7.12 -1.36 15.64
CA PRO A 107 6.54 -2.66 15.31
C PRO A 107 5.15 -2.86 15.92
N GLU A 108 4.95 -2.43 17.16
CA GLU A 108 3.68 -2.57 17.88
C GLU A 108 2.58 -1.70 17.28
N GLU A 109 2.91 -0.47 16.88
CA GLU A 109 1.96 0.45 16.25
C GLU A 109 1.58 -0.02 14.85
N LEU A 110 2.55 -0.48 14.06
CA LEU A 110 2.36 -1.04 12.74
C LEU A 110 1.44 -2.28 12.82
N GLU A 111 1.79 -3.24 13.68
CA GLU A 111 1.00 -4.45 13.88
C GLU A 111 -0.44 -4.12 14.29
N ARG A 112 -0.60 -3.28 15.32
CA ARG A 112 -1.93 -2.88 15.79
C ARG A 112 -2.76 -2.26 14.68
N THR A 113 -2.14 -1.44 13.83
CA THR A 113 -2.80 -0.77 12.71
C THR A 113 -3.24 -1.79 11.67
N ILE A 114 -2.32 -2.61 11.15
CA ILE A 114 -2.60 -3.64 10.14
C ILE A 114 -3.67 -4.61 10.67
N PHE A 115 -3.49 -5.14 11.88
CA PHE A 115 -4.40 -6.14 12.45
C PHE A 115 -5.80 -5.55 12.68
N SER A 116 -5.90 -4.28 13.08
CA SER A 116 -7.19 -3.61 13.23
C SER A 116 -7.94 -3.53 11.89
N ARG A 117 -7.24 -3.19 10.80
CA ARG A 117 -7.85 -3.11 9.45
C ARG A 117 -8.37 -4.47 8.99
N TYR A 118 -7.53 -5.49 9.01
CA TYR A 118 -7.92 -6.86 8.65
C TYR A 118 -9.02 -7.42 9.56
N ARG A 119 -9.01 -7.08 10.85
CA ARG A 119 -10.07 -7.47 11.79
C ARG A 119 -11.39 -6.73 11.51
N ARG A 120 -11.38 -5.50 11.03
CA ARG A 120 -12.61 -4.72 10.76
C ARG A 120 -13.19 -5.02 9.39
N PHE A 121 -12.36 -5.43 8.43
CA PHE A 121 -12.80 -5.76 7.09
C PHE A 121 -13.67 -7.02 7.08
N ARG A 122 -14.92 -6.88 6.61
CA ARG A 122 -15.93 -7.94 6.55
C ARG A 122 -16.61 -8.06 5.19
N GLU A 123 -16.20 -7.23 4.23
CA GLU A 123 -16.77 -7.22 2.89
C GLU A 123 -16.11 -8.27 1.99
N SER A 124 -16.72 -8.51 0.82
CA SER A 124 -16.21 -9.44 -0.18
C SER A 124 -16.28 -8.86 -1.59
N GLY A 125 -15.57 -9.45 -2.54
CA GLY A 125 -15.56 -8.98 -3.93
C GLY A 125 -14.55 -7.87 -4.21
N TYR A 126 -13.42 -7.88 -3.50
CA TYR A 126 -12.31 -6.95 -3.75
C TYR A 126 -11.17 -7.61 -4.56
N LEU A 127 -10.53 -6.81 -5.41
CA LEU A 127 -9.22 -7.10 -6.01
C LEU A 127 -8.20 -6.17 -5.40
N PHE A 128 -7.27 -6.72 -4.65
CA PHE A 128 -6.19 -5.99 -3.99
C PHE A 128 -4.87 -6.20 -4.71
N GLU A 129 -4.14 -5.11 -4.91
CA GLU A 129 -2.74 -5.12 -5.34
C GLU A 129 -1.83 -4.88 -4.14
N CYS A 130 -0.83 -5.75 -3.91
CA CYS A 130 0.22 -5.60 -2.88
C CYS A 130 -0.22 -5.53 -1.40
N ALA A 131 -1.51 -5.70 -1.11
CA ALA A 131 -2.10 -5.32 0.18
C ALA A 131 -1.90 -6.34 1.31
N PHE A 132 -1.61 -7.60 1.00
CA PHE A 132 -1.46 -8.66 2.00
C PHE A 132 -0.01 -9.07 2.23
N LEU A 133 0.85 -9.08 1.22
CA LEU A 133 2.21 -9.60 1.36
C LEU A 133 3.29 -8.56 1.08
N GLN A 134 3.35 -8.00 -0.13
CA GLN A 134 4.51 -7.22 -0.57
C GLN A 134 4.81 -6.03 0.36
N ASN A 135 3.84 -5.14 0.58
CA ASN A 135 4.05 -3.92 1.36
C ASN A 135 4.43 -4.23 2.81
N ILE A 136 3.75 -5.22 3.40
CA ILE A 136 3.94 -5.60 4.80
C ILE A 136 5.29 -6.30 4.98
N VAL A 137 5.64 -7.28 4.13
CA VAL A 137 6.91 -8.01 4.28
C VAL A 137 8.11 -7.12 4.05
N GLU A 138 8.03 -6.18 3.10
CA GLU A 138 9.08 -5.19 2.85
C GLU A 138 9.29 -4.31 4.09
N GLU A 139 8.22 -3.85 4.73
CA GLU A 139 8.31 -3.08 5.98
C GLU A 139 8.94 -3.86 7.12
N LEU A 140 8.44 -5.08 7.38
CA LEU A 140 8.92 -5.91 8.49
C LEU A 140 10.39 -6.29 8.31
N MET A 141 10.82 -6.52 7.07
CA MET A 141 12.19 -6.92 6.75
C MET A 141 13.16 -5.74 6.68
N LEU A 142 12.82 -4.67 5.96
CA LEU A 142 13.76 -3.58 5.66
C LEU A 142 13.85 -2.55 6.78
N PHE A 143 12.70 -2.18 7.36
CA PHE A 143 12.64 -1.11 8.35
C PHE A 143 12.60 -1.64 9.78
N GLN A 144 11.78 -2.66 10.02
CA GLN A 144 11.67 -3.27 11.35
C GLN A 144 12.77 -4.32 11.61
N GLN A 145 13.51 -4.74 10.57
CA GLN A 145 14.62 -5.69 10.64
C GLN A 145 14.27 -6.98 11.40
N MET A 146 13.04 -7.46 11.22
CA MET A 146 12.55 -8.66 11.88
C MET A 146 13.18 -9.92 11.30
N SER A 147 13.32 -10.95 12.14
CA SER A 147 13.77 -12.27 11.69
C SER A 147 12.72 -12.95 10.80
N ASN A 148 13.14 -13.94 10.01
CA ASN A 148 12.21 -14.73 9.21
C ASN A 148 11.16 -15.43 10.10
N GLU A 149 11.57 -15.92 11.27
CA GLU A 149 10.70 -16.55 12.26
C GLU A 149 9.64 -15.57 12.77
N ASP A 150 10.03 -14.33 13.07
CA ASP A 150 9.12 -13.30 13.56
C ASP A 150 8.16 -12.83 12.46
N ILE A 151 8.64 -12.70 11.22
CA ILE A 151 7.80 -12.38 10.06
C ILE A 151 6.76 -13.48 9.83
N LEU A 152 7.17 -14.76 9.88
CA LEU A 152 6.24 -15.89 9.78
C LEU A 152 5.22 -15.89 10.92
N SER A 153 5.66 -15.62 12.15
CA SER A 153 4.79 -15.51 13.33
C SER A 153 3.77 -14.37 13.18
N PHE A 154 4.20 -13.21 12.65
CA PHE A 154 3.31 -12.10 12.32
C PHE A 154 2.23 -12.53 11.34
N TYR A 155 2.59 -13.18 10.23
CA TYR A 155 1.63 -13.62 9.22
C TYR A 155 0.68 -14.72 9.71
N GLN A 156 1.15 -15.63 10.55
CA GLN A 156 0.26 -16.63 11.18
C GLN A 156 -0.83 -15.95 12.01
N ARG A 157 -0.47 -14.92 12.78
CA ARG A 157 -1.43 -14.14 13.58
C ARG A 157 -2.34 -13.29 12.71
N LEU A 158 -1.81 -12.64 11.66
CA LEU A 158 -2.61 -11.86 10.72
C LEU A 158 -3.61 -12.74 9.97
N TYR A 159 -3.16 -13.87 9.42
CA TYR A 159 -4.00 -14.81 8.68
C TYR A 159 -5.10 -15.43 9.55
N ALA A 160 -4.86 -15.60 10.85
CA ALA A 160 -5.89 -16.05 11.79
C ALA A 160 -7.05 -15.05 11.97
N LEU A 161 -6.89 -13.78 11.59
CA LEU A 161 -7.95 -12.76 11.64
C LEU A 161 -8.87 -12.77 10.41
N ILE A 162 -8.48 -13.48 9.34
CA ILE A 162 -9.12 -13.39 8.03
C ILE A 162 -10.15 -14.51 7.85
N PRO A 163 -11.39 -14.20 7.39
CA PRO A 163 -12.36 -15.21 6.99
C PRO A 163 -11.86 -15.99 5.77
N ARG A 164 -11.48 -17.25 5.99
CA ARG A 164 -10.84 -18.11 4.97
C ARG A 164 -11.71 -18.37 3.75
N GLU A 165 -13.02 -18.40 3.95
CA GLU A 165 -14.05 -18.61 2.91
C GLU A 165 -14.11 -17.49 1.85
N HIS A 166 -13.45 -16.36 2.11
CA HIS A 166 -13.40 -15.22 1.20
C HIS A 166 -11.97 -14.78 0.88
N PHE A 167 -10.95 -15.60 1.17
CA PHE A 167 -9.56 -15.23 0.94
C PHE A 167 -8.95 -16.04 -0.21
N ARG A 168 -8.45 -15.34 -1.24
CA ARG A 168 -7.67 -15.93 -2.33
C ARG A 168 -6.41 -15.13 -2.56
N LEU A 169 -5.26 -15.81 -2.54
CA LEU A 169 -3.96 -15.22 -2.84
C LEU A 169 -3.48 -15.71 -4.21
N LEU A 170 -3.17 -14.78 -5.10
CA LEU A 170 -2.51 -15.04 -6.39
C LEU A 170 -1.11 -14.42 -6.30
N TYR A 171 -0.09 -15.26 -6.10
CA TYR A 171 1.30 -14.81 -6.05
C TYR A 171 1.96 -15.03 -7.42
N LEU A 172 2.39 -13.93 -8.05
CA LEU A 172 3.11 -13.97 -9.32
C LEU A 172 4.59 -14.24 -9.01
N ASN A 173 5.06 -15.41 -9.43
CA ASN A 173 6.45 -15.80 -9.33
C ASN A 173 7.06 -15.99 -10.72
N ASN A 174 8.35 -15.67 -10.86
CA ASN A 174 9.13 -15.95 -12.06
C ASN A 174 10.48 -16.51 -11.62
N ASP A 175 10.88 -17.64 -12.22
CA ASP A 175 12.12 -18.33 -11.92
C ASP A 175 13.36 -17.53 -12.37
N LYS A 176 13.18 -16.48 -13.16
CA LYS A 176 14.24 -15.58 -13.65
C LYS A 176 14.35 -14.28 -12.85
N MET A 177 14.44 -14.39 -11.52
CA MET A 177 14.49 -13.21 -10.64
C MET A 177 15.65 -12.27 -10.96
N GLU A 178 16.85 -12.78 -11.28
CA GLU A 178 18.02 -11.95 -11.59
C GLU A 178 17.84 -11.09 -12.84
N GLU A 179 17.30 -11.65 -13.92
CA GLU A 179 17.02 -10.91 -15.16
C GLU A 179 15.99 -9.79 -14.90
N ASN A 180 14.93 -10.09 -14.14
CA ASN A 180 13.88 -9.10 -13.82
C ASN A 180 14.40 -7.98 -12.90
N ILE A 181 15.24 -8.30 -11.91
CA ILE A 181 15.88 -7.30 -11.05
C ILE A 181 16.81 -6.40 -11.88
N GLY A 182 17.51 -6.96 -12.87
CA GLY A 182 18.31 -6.20 -13.83
C GLY A 182 17.46 -5.17 -14.58
N ILE A 183 16.34 -5.61 -15.16
CA ILE A 183 15.40 -4.73 -15.88
C ILE A 183 14.84 -3.64 -14.96
N ILE A 184 14.38 -3.99 -13.76
CA ILE A 184 13.82 -3.01 -12.80
C ILE A 184 14.88 -1.96 -12.40
N ARG A 185 16.13 -2.38 -12.22
CA ARG A 185 17.23 -1.45 -11.94
C ARG A 185 17.50 -0.50 -13.10
N GLU A 186 17.48 -0.98 -14.33
CA GLU A 186 17.66 -0.16 -15.54
C GLU A 186 16.49 0.82 -15.74
N GLU A 187 15.25 0.37 -15.56
CA GLU A 187 14.06 1.23 -15.65
C GLU A 187 14.02 2.30 -14.56
N ARG A 188 14.72 2.09 -13.45
CA ARG A 188 14.69 2.97 -12.27
C ARG A 188 15.99 3.71 -12.01
N SER A 189 16.95 3.63 -12.91
CA SER A 189 18.19 4.40 -12.81
C SER A 189 18.31 5.30 -14.01
N ASP A 190 18.82 6.52 -13.80
CA ASP A 190 19.23 7.34 -14.92
C ASP A 190 20.42 6.71 -15.67
N HIS A 191 20.82 7.30 -16.81
CA HIS A 191 21.96 6.84 -17.60
C HIS A 191 23.32 6.88 -16.85
N GLN A 192 23.37 7.41 -15.63
CA GLN A 192 24.54 7.45 -14.76
C GLN A 192 24.46 6.43 -13.61
N GLY A 193 23.39 5.64 -13.52
CA GLY A 193 23.19 4.63 -12.47
C GLY A 193 22.67 5.21 -11.15
N ASN A 194 22.23 6.48 -11.14
CA ASN A 194 21.55 7.03 -9.97
C ASN A 194 20.11 6.56 -9.98
N GLN A 195 19.64 6.01 -8.87
CA GLN A 195 18.23 5.66 -8.74
C GLN A 195 17.37 6.92 -8.88
N PHE A 196 16.30 6.85 -9.67
CA PHE A 196 15.23 7.84 -9.60
C PHE A 196 14.63 7.77 -8.20
N ILE A 197 15.15 8.61 -7.30
CA ILE A 197 14.45 8.93 -6.06
C ILE A 197 13.14 9.54 -6.52
N GLN A 198 12.04 8.81 -6.32
CA GLN A 198 10.70 9.34 -6.57
C GLN A 198 10.58 10.62 -5.74
N GLN A 199 10.48 11.75 -6.44
CA GLN A 199 10.25 13.08 -5.86
C GLN A 199 8.76 13.24 -5.54
#